data_AF-A0A1G6L2I8-F1
#
_entry.id   AF-A0A1G6L2I8-F1
#
_cell.length_a   1.000
_cell.length_b   1.000
_cell.length_c   1.000
_cell.angle_alpha   90.00
_cell.angle_beta   90.00
_cell.angle_gamma   90.00
#
_symmetry.space_group_name_H-M   'P 1'
#
loop_
_entity.id
_entity.type
_entity.pdbx_description
1 polymer ?
#
loop_
_entity_poly.entity_id
_entity_poly.type
_entity_poly.pdbx_seq_one_letter_code
_entity_poly.pdbx_strand_id
1 'polypeptide(L)'
;MKEEDYDYNLCYEDWLHYYRNALPSELVSAQESHYQELYYLYRVFTNVLRQFQPAAYQLMLTQFPRFKEETRPLVIDRLQNIINKTGQTFLLQLFLLIYEQRAGVNVHEKYPDFEKYQTTFNQNKKRDTMVENLRKAYPPCTDEEWFVFRDELNVTLDEHSQWKKTRELAYTNLLQDIVLSQFSLIDEINPDEWIIYALWLLEDYGDYYYECDFMCSFFDSKLPEEDIKLNRVVLHDKIMALIKERDNHNSRPIDK
;
A
#
# COMPACT_ATOMS: atom_id res chain seq x y z
N MET A 1 3.90 -10.73 -24.39
CA MET A 1 3.14 -11.15 -23.20
C MET A 1 1.69 -11.20 -23.65
N LYS A 2 1.11 -12.40 -23.75
CA LYS A 2 -0.31 -12.54 -24.10
C LYS A 2 -1.11 -12.03 -22.91
N GLU A 3 -2.26 -11.40 -23.15
CA GLU A 3 -3.32 -11.26 -22.16
C GLU A 3 -3.65 -12.69 -21.69
N GLU A 4 -2.95 -13.17 -20.66
CA GLU A 4 -3.43 -14.29 -19.89
C GLU A 4 -4.60 -13.73 -19.11
N ASP A 5 -5.79 -14.22 -19.43
CA ASP A 5 -7.02 -13.97 -18.68
C ASP A 5 -6.68 -14.08 -17.20
N TYR A 6 -6.75 -12.96 -16.47
CA TYR A 6 -6.89 -13.01 -15.03
C TYR A 6 -8.23 -13.72 -14.79
N ASP A 7 -8.17 -15.03 -14.60
CA ASP A 7 -9.35 -15.85 -14.43
C ASP A 7 -9.92 -15.60 -13.03
N TYR A 8 -10.63 -14.48 -12.86
CA TYR A 8 -11.40 -14.20 -11.65
C TYR A 8 -12.70 -15.03 -11.66
N ASN A 9 -12.55 -16.35 -11.71
CA ASN A 9 -13.62 -17.30 -11.39
C ASN A 9 -13.75 -17.45 -9.87
N LEU A 10 -13.72 -16.34 -9.13
CA LEU A 10 -13.95 -16.37 -7.69
C LEU A 10 -15.45 -16.57 -7.45
N CYS A 11 -15.84 -17.79 -7.10
CA CYS A 11 -17.21 -18.06 -6.74
C CYS A 11 -17.52 -17.50 -5.34
N TYR A 12 -18.81 -17.26 -5.08
CA TYR A 12 -19.25 -16.70 -3.80
C TYR A 12 -18.82 -17.54 -2.58
N GLU A 13 -18.81 -18.86 -2.69
CA GLU A 13 -18.37 -19.75 -1.61
C GLU A 13 -16.88 -19.59 -1.30
N ASP A 14 -16.05 -19.47 -2.33
CA ASP A 14 -14.62 -19.23 -2.17
C ASP A 14 -14.38 -17.85 -1.55
N TRP A 15 -15.07 -16.80 -2.02
CA TRP A 15 -14.95 -15.46 -1.45
C TRP A 15 -15.35 -15.45 0.03
N LEU A 16 -16.48 -16.07 0.39
CA LEU A 16 -16.88 -16.23 1.79
C LEU A 16 -15.85 -17.01 2.61
N HIS A 17 -15.27 -18.08 2.05
CA HIS A 17 -14.26 -18.88 2.73
C HIS A 17 -13.00 -18.05 3.02
N TYR A 18 -12.49 -17.33 2.01
CA TYR A 18 -11.29 -16.50 2.14
C TYR A 18 -11.46 -15.36 3.15
N TYR A 19 -12.66 -14.76 3.21
CA TYR A 19 -12.92 -13.58 4.05
C TYR A 19 -13.77 -13.86 5.28
N ARG A 20 -13.99 -15.13 5.62
CA ARG A 20 -14.91 -15.56 6.69
C ARG A 20 -14.71 -14.85 8.02
N ASN A 21 -13.44 -14.62 8.39
CA ASN A 21 -13.09 -14.01 9.68
C ASN A 21 -13.27 -12.48 9.69
N ALA A 22 -13.36 -11.86 8.52
CA ALA A 22 -13.54 -10.42 8.35
C ALA A 22 -15.01 -10.05 8.08
N LEU A 23 -15.82 -11.00 7.59
CA LEU A 23 -17.23 -10.79 7.28
C LEU A 23 -18.12 -10.98 8.53
N PRO A 24 -19.18 -10.16 8.68
CA PRO A 24 -20.20 -10.33 9.72
C PRO A 24 -20.76 -11.76 9.78
N SER A 25 -20.98 -12.26 10.99
CA SER A 25 -21.41 -13.65 11.23
C SER A 25 -22.78 -13.98 10.62
N GLU A 26 -23.62 -12.97 10.48
CA GLU A 26 -24.94 -13.02 9.87
C GLU A 26 -24.86 -13.35 8.37
N LEU A 27 -23.84 -12.82 7.68
CA LEU A 27 -23.57 -13.10 6.25
C LEU A 27 -22.99 -14.51 6.06
N VAL A 28 -22.26 -15.02 7.06
CA VAL A 28 -21.66 -16.35 7.02
C VAL A 28 -22.68 -17.46 7.32
N SER A 29 -23.79 -17.13 7.99
CA SER A 29 -24.75 -18.12 8.53
C SER A 29 -26.08 -18.22 7.79
N ALA A 30 -26.46 -17.23 6.97
CA ALA A 30 -27.77 -17.21 6.29
C ALA A 30 -27.67 -17.45 4.76
N GLN A 31 -27.69 -18.69 4.29
CA GLN A 31 -27.52 -19.00 2.85
C GLN A 31 -28.61 -18.47 1.89
N GLU A 32 -29.75 -17.97 2.39
CA GLU A 32 -30.90 -17.60 1.55
C GLU A 32 -31.05 -16.07 1.41
N SER A 33 -30.92 -15.58 0.17
CA SER A 33 -31.13 -14.20 -0.29
C SER A 33 -30.08 -13.16 0.15
N HIS A 34 -28.94 -13.19 -0.52
CA HIS A 34 -27.82 -12.26 -0.31
C HIS A 34 -27.54 -11.42 -1.58
N TYR A 35 -28.61 -10.85 -2.17
CA TYR A 35 -28.53 -10.09 -3.42
C TYR A 35 -27.50 -8.94 -3.38
N GLN A 36 -27.39 -8.25 -2.24
CA GLN A 36 -26.44 -7.15 -2.09
C GLN A 36 -24.98 -7.64 -2.08
N GLU A 37 -24.70 -8.80 -1.50
CA GLU A 37 -23.34 -9.36 -1.48
C GLU A 37 -22.97 -9.98 -2.82
N LEU A 38 -23.91 -10.67 -3.48
CA LEU A 38 -23.71 -11.17 -4.84
C LEU A 38 -23.51 -10.01 -5.81
N TYR A 39 -24.27 -8.92 -5.65
CA TYR A 39 -24.05 -7.69 -6.39
C TYR A 39 -22.66 -7.13 -6.10
N TYR A 40 -22.29 -6.98 -4.84
CA TYR A 40 -20.97 -6.45 -4.46
C TYR A 40 -19.84 -7.31 -5.03
N LEU A 41 -19.85 -8.62 -4.79
CA LEU A 41 -18.83 -9.55 -5.27
C LEU A 41 -18.68 -9.51 -6.80
N TYR A 42 -19.77 -9.73 -7.52
CA TYR A 42 -19.70 -9.92 -8.97
C TYR A 42 -19.67 -8.61 -9.76
N ARG A 43 -20.31 -7.53 -9.27
CA ARG A 43 -20.38 -6.24 -9.98
C ARG A 43 -19.31 -5.26 -9.55
N VAL A 44 -18.87 -5.32 -8.30
CA VAL A 44 -17.91 -4.35 -7.74
C VAL A 44 -16.57 -5.01 -7.54
N PHE A 45 -16.46 -5.95 -6.60
CA PHE A 45 -15.20 -6.56 -6.18
C PHE A 45 -14.44 -7.14 -7.39
N THR A 46 -15.08 -8.04 -8.14
CA THR A 46 -14.46 -8.72 -9.28
C THR A 46 -14.15 -7.74 -10.42
N ASN A 47 -15.07 -6.83 -10.76
CA ASN A 47 -14.87 -5.91 -11.88
C ASN A 47 -13.84 -4.82 -11.60
N VAL A 48 -13.77 -4.34 -10.37
CA VAL A 48 -12.73 -3.39 -9.95
C VAL A 48 -11.38 -4.09 -10.03
N LEU A 49 -11.20 -5.25 -9.42
CA LEU A 49 -9.91 -5.95 -9.43
C LEU A 49 -9.46 -6.30 -10.86
N ARG A 50 -10.37 -6.77 -11.70
CA ARG A 50 -10.08 -7.09 -13.11
C ARG A 50 -9.54 -5.90 -13.90
N GLN A 51 -9.98 -4.68 -13.60
CA GLN A 51 -9.48 -3.47 -14.25
C GLN A 51 -8.24 -2.92 -13.54
N PHE A 52 -8.25 -2.97 -12.22
CA PHE A 52 -7.25 -2.36 -11.37
C PHE A 52 -5.94 -3.13 -11.38
N GLN A 53 -5.95 -4.45 -11.23
CA GLN A 53 -4.71 -5.23 -11.08
C GLN A 53 -3.78 -5.16 -12.30
N PRO A 54 -4.29 -5.25 -13.55
CA PRO A 54 -3.44 -5.00 -14.73
C PRO A 54 -2.84 -3.59 -14.74
N ALA A 55 -3.62 -2.57 -14.38
CA ALA A 55 -3.16 -1.18 -14.34
C ALA A 55 -2.17 -0.94 -13.19
N ALA A 56 -2.40 -1.54 -12.02
CA ALA A 56 -1.52 -1.52 -10.86
C ALA A 56 -0.19 -2.22 -11.18
N TYR A 57 -0.20 -3.30 -11.97
CA TYR A 57 1.04 -3.92 -12.46
C TYR A 57 1.83 -2.97 -13.36
N GLN A 58 1.18 -2.26 -14.29
CA GLN A 58 1.88 -1.25 -15.11
C GLN A 58 2.42 -0.10 -14.26
N LEU A 59 1.66 0.31 -13.23
CA LEU A 59 2.11 1.30 -12.27
C LEU A 59 3.33 0.79 -11.47
N MET A 60 3.33 -0.46 -11.04
CA MET A 60 4.45 -1.12 -10.36
C MET A 60 5.70 -1.08 -11.23
N LEU A 61 5.61 -1.47 -12.50
CA LEU A 61 6.75 -1.41 -13.42
C LEU A 61 7.23 0.02 -13.68
N THR A 62 6.34 1.01 -13.59
CA THR A 62 6.70 2.44 -13.76
C THR A 62 7.38 3.00 -12.50
N GLN A 63 6.85 2.66 -11.33
CA GLN A 63 7.36 3.10 -10.04
C GLN A 63 8.65 2.35 -9.66
N PHE A 64 8.79 1.10 -10.05
CA PHE A 64 9.93 0.24 -9.75
C PHE A 64 10.53 -0.32 -11.05
N PRO A 65 11.24 0.50 -11.85
CA PRO A 65 11.69 0.12 -13.20
C PRO A 65 12.52 -1.16 -13.26
N ARG A 66 13.25 -1.48 -12.19
CA ARG A 66 14.07 -2.70 -12.11
C ARG A 66 13.27 -3.98 -12.28
N PHE A 67 11.98 -3.96 -11.96
CA PHE A 67 11.12 -5.14 -12.12
C PHE A 67 10.89 -5.48 -13.60
N LYS A 68 11.05 -4.51 -14.51
CA LYS A 68 10.94 -4.75 -15.97
C LYS A 68 12.06 -5.64 -16.51
N GLU A 69 13.21 -5.65 -15.83
CA GLU A 69 14.41 -6.37 -16.25
C GLU A 69 14.50 -7.78 -15.61
N GLU A 70 13.58 -8.10 -14.70
CA GLU A 70 13.58 -9.37 -14.00
C GLU A 70 13.15 -10.52 -14.92
N THR A 71 13.87 -11.65 -14.82
CA THR A 71 13.63 -12.85 -15.64
C THR A 71 13.49 -14.12 -14.81
N ARG A 72 13.79 -14.06 -13.51
CA ARG A 72 13.72 -15.17 -12.56
C ARG A 72 12.26 -15.56 -12.30
N PRO A 73 11.81 -16.78 -12.66
CA PRO A 73 10.40 -17.15 -12.61
C PRO A 73 9.76 -16.99 -11.23
N LEU A 74 10.43 -17.44 -10.17
CA LEU A 74 9.90 -17.35 -8.81
C LEU A 74 9.74 -15.91 -8.33
N VAL A 75 10.56 -15.01 -8.86
CA VAL A 75 10.51 -13.59 -8.56
C VAL A 75 9.36 -12.92 -9.29
N ILE A 76 9.17 -13.25 -10.58
CA ILE A 76 8.03 -12.80 -11.38
C ILE A 76 6.71 -13.27 -10.74
N ASP A 77 6.62 -14.54 -10.33
CA ASP A 77 5.46 -15.09 -9.65
C ASP A 77 5.16 -14.33 -8.34
N ARG A 78 6.21 -13.94 -7.60
CA ARG A 78 6.03 -13.13 -6.39
C ARG A 78 5.50 -11.73 -6.70
N LEU A 79 6.00 -11.06 -7.74
CA LEU A 79 5.51 -9.75 -8.17
C LEU A 79 4.03 -9.82 -8.60
N GLN A 80 3.66 -10.87 -9.33
CA GLN A 80 2.26 -11.14 -9.68
C GLN A 80 1.41 -11.38 -8.44
N ASN A 81 1.91 -12.13 -7.46
CA ASN A 81 1.19 -12.38 -6.21
C ASN A 81 0.96 -11.10 -5.38
N ILE A 82 1.91 -10.15 -5.41
CA ILE A 82 1.70 -8.83 -4.81
C ILE A 82 0.49 -8.17 -5.49
N ILE A 83 0.51 -8.04 -6.82
CA ILE A 83 -0.58 -7.45 -7.60
C ILE A 83 -1.91 -8.17 -7.37
N ASN A 84 -1.90 -9.49 -7.30
CA ASN A 84 -3.11 -10.28 -7.11
C ASN A 84 -3.80 -9.98 -5.78
N LYS A 85 -3.07 -9.49 -4.77
CA LYS A 85 -3.62 -9.12 -3.45
C LYS A 85 -3.97 -7.65 -3.34
N THR A 86 -3.29 -6.81 -4.10
CA THR A 86 -3.49 -5.36 -4.16
C THR A 86 -4.96 -5.01 -4.43
N GLY A 87 -5.53 -4.12 -3.61
CA GLY A 87 -6.92 -3.65 -3.70
C GLY A 87 -7.97 -4.57 -3.08
N GLN A 88 -7.66 -5.84 -2.78
CA GLN A 88 -8.65 -6.79 -2.25
C GLN A 88 -9.12 -6.40 -0.84
N THR A 89 -8.18 -6.07 0.05
CA THR A 89 -8.46 -5.65 1.43
C THR A 89 -9.28 -4.37 1.44
N PHE A 90 -8.86 -3.37 0.65
CA PHE A 90 -9.59 -2.11 0.53
C PHE A 90 -11.04 -2.31 0.10
N LEU A 91 -11.29 -3.13 -0.93
CA LEU A 91 -12.64 -3.41 -1.40
C LEU A 91 -13.46 -4.11 -0.30
N LEU A 92 -12.91 -5.12 0.36
CA LEU A 92 -13.59 -5.76 1.48
C LEU A 92 -13.97 -4.75 2.58
N GLN A 93 -13.04 -3.86 2.97
CA GLN A 93 -13.30 -2.83 3.97
C GLN A 93 -14.39 -1.85 3.51
N LEU A 94 -14.38 -1.46 2.23
CA LEU A 94 -15.42 -0.62 1.64
C LEU A 94 -16.81 -1.27 1.70
N PHE A 95 -16.89 -2.57 1.41
CA PHE A 95 -18.14 -3.32 1.58
C PHE A 95 -18.63 -3.28 3.03
N LEU A 96 -17.73 -3.57 3.98
CA LEU A 96 -18.04 -3.58 5.41
C LEU A 96 -18.50 -2.21 5.90
N LEU A 97 -17.87 -1.13 5.44
CA LEU A 97 -18.24 0.24 5.82
C LEU A 97 -19.68 0.58 5.44
N ILE A 98 -20.09 0.27 4.22
CA ILE A 98 -21.47 0.53 3.77
C ILE A 98 -22.45 -0.40 4.47
N TYR A 99 -22.08 -1.67 4.67
CA TYR A 99 -22.91 -2.61 5.41
C TYR A 99 -23.18 -2.11 6.84
N GLU A 100 -22.13 -1.68 7.53
CA GLU A 100 -22.21 -1.18 8.90
C GLU A 100 -22.95 0.16 9.00
N GLN A 101 -22.73 1.06 8.05
CA GLN A 101 -23.48 2.31 7.97
C GLN A 101 -24.99 2.03 7.85
N ARG A 102 -25.39 1.07 7.00
CA ARG A 102 -26.79 0.65 6.85
C ARG A 102 -27.34 -0.05 8.09
N ALA A 103 -26.49 -0.73 8.85
CA ALA A 103 -26.84 -1.32 10.14
C ALA A 103 -26.91 -0.28 11.28
N GLY A 104 -26.57 0.99 11.01
CA GLY A 104 -26.58 2.06 12.01
C GLY A 104 -25.42 2.00 12.99
N VAL A 105 -24.31 1.36 12.62
CA VAL A 105 -23.09 1.34 13.45
C VAL A 105 -22.51 2.74 13.52
N ASN A 106 -22.21 3.21 14.73
CA ASN A 106 -21.56 4.50 14.94
C ASN A 106 -20.06 4.41 14.62
N VAL A 107 -19.61 5.15 13.61
CA VAL A 107 -18.21 5.16 13.15
C VAL A 107 -17.25 5.61 14.26
N HIS A 108 -17.64 6.55 15.13
CA HIS A 108 -16.81 7.04 16.22
C HIS A 108 -16.63 6.03 17.35
N GLU A 109 -17.61 5.15 17.54
CA GLU A 109 -17.51 4.04 18.50
C GLU A 109 -16.64 2.91 17.95
N LYS A 110 -16.76 2.62 16.65
CA LYS A 110 -15.95 1.60 15.98
C LYS A 110 -14.48 2.03 15.81
N TYR A 111 -14.23 3.32 15.58
CA TYR A 111 -12.89 3.89 15.45
C TYR A 111 -12.66 4.91 16.58
N PRO A 112 -12.25 4.47 17.79
CA PRO A 112 -12.05 5.36 18.94
C PRO A 112 -11.01 6.47 18.69
N ASP A 113 -10.09 6.24 17.76
CA ASP A 113 -9.05 7.18 17.36
C ASP A 113 -9.45 8.07 16.16
N PHE A 114 -10.74 8.11 15.80
CA PHE A 114 -11.24 8.83 14.62
C PHE A 114 -10.73 10.29 14.52
N GLU A 115 -10.85 11.04 15.60
CA GLU A 115 -10.39 12.44 15.70
C GLU A 115 -8.88 12.59 15.44
N LYS A 116 -8.08 11.62 15.89
CA LYS A 116 -6.65 11.58 15.64
C LYS A 116 -6.37 11.28 14.17
N TYR A 117 -7.13 10.36 13.57
CA TYR A 117 -6.99 10.06 12.15
C TYR A 117 -7.39 11.25 11.27
N GLN A 118 -8.49 11.92 11.58
CA GLN A 118 -8.90 13.13 10.88
C GLN A 118 -7.84 14.24 10.99
N THR A 119 -7.27 14.42 12.19
CA THR A 119 -6.17 15.36 12.42
C THR A 119 -4.92 15.00 11.61
N THR A 120 -4.54 13.72 11.61
CA THR A 120 -3.36 13.21 10.90
C THR A 120 -3.53 13.33 9.38
N PHE A 121 -4.70 12.98 8.86
CA PHE A 121 -5.06 13.16 7.45
C PHE A 121 -4.93 14.62 7.01
N ASN A 122 -5.33 15.56 7.86
CA ASN A 122 -5.18 17.00 7.61
C ASN A 122 -3.72 17.48 7.77
N GLN A 123 -2.93 16.86 8.64
CA GLN A 123 -1.52 17.19 8.88
C GLN A 123 -0.55 16.64 7.82
N ASN A 124 -0.86 15.49 7.20
CA ASN A 124 -0.09 14.92 6.07
C ASN A 124 -0.05 15.84 4.83
N LYS A 125 -0.78 16.96 4.86
CA LYS A 125 -0.67 18.06 3.88
C LYS A 125 0.51 19.00 4.13
N LYS A 126 1.17 18.93 5.28
CA LYS A 126 2.29 19.80 5.65
C LYS A 126 3.62 19.22 5.16
N ARG A 127 4.50 20.13 4.72
CA ARG A 127 5.83 19.84 4.20
C ARG A 127 6.76 19.46 5.35
N ASP A 128 7.50 18.36 5.21
CA ASP A 128 8.58 18.01 6.13
C ASP A 128 9.69 19.06 6.00
N THR A 129 10.04 19.72 7.09
CA THR A 129 11.11 20.72 7.09
C THR A 129 12.02 20.53 8.30
N MET A 130 13.31 20.78 8.10
CA MET A 130 14.28 20.82 9.18
C MET A 130 14.00 21.99 10.11
N VAL A 131 13.63 21.65 11.34
CA VAL A 131 13.36 22.59 12.42
C VAL A 131 14.64 22.91 13.21
N GLU A 132 14.79 24.17 13.63
CA GLU A 132 16.01 24.71 14.27
C GLU A 132 16.44 23.95 15.53
N ASN A 133 15.49 23.34 16.24
CA ASN A 133 15.77 22.51 17.41
C ASN A 133 16.59 21.25 17.10
N LEU A 134 16.65 20.80 15.84
CA LEU A 134 17.48 19.68 15.40
C LEU A 134 18.96 20.05 15.26
N ARG A 135 19.32 21.34 15.24
CA ARG A 135 20.72 21.80 15.14
C ARG A 135 21.63 21.18 16.18
N LYS A 136 21.11 20.96 17.39
CA LYS A 136 21.85 20.38 18.51
C LYS A 136 22.27 18.92 18.29
N ALA A 137 21.65 18.22 17.33
CA ALA A 137 22.00 16.85 16.97
C ALA A 137 23.12 16.75 15.93
N TYR A 138 23.56 17.88 15.35
CA TYR A 138 24.60 17.94 14.33
C TYR A 138 25.91 18.49 14.88
N PRO A 139 27.06 18.21 14.22
CA PRO A 139 28.34 18.80 14.59
C PRO A 139 28.26 20.33 14.71
N PRO A 140 29.00 20.94 15.66
CA PRO A 140 29.05 22.39 15.79
C PRO A 140 29.48 23.05 14.48
N CYS A 141 28.68 23.99 14.00
CA CYS A 141 28.89 24.76 12.78
C CYS A 141 28.47 26.21 13.00
N THR A 142 28.98 27.12 12.18
CA THR A 142 28.55 28.53 12.20
C THR A 142 27.09 28.67 11.81
N ASP A 143 26.50 29.84 12.05
CA ASP A 143 25.12 30.10 11.61
C ASP A 143 25.01 30.00 10.10
N GLU A 144 25.97 30.56 9.34
CA GLU A 144 26.00 30.50 7.88
C GLU A 144 26.12 29.06 7.36
N GLU A 145 27.00 28.25 7.96
CA GLU A 145 27.15 26.83 7.61
C GLU A 145 25.87 26.03 7.91
N TRP A 146 25.23 26.33 9.04
CA TRP A 146 23.96 25.70 9.40
C TRP A 146 22.83 26.07 8.43
N PHE A 147 22.73 27.35 8.03
CA PHE A 147 21.72 27.80 7.07
C PHE A 147 21.87 27.10 5.72
N VAL A 148 23.10 27.00 5.19
CA VAL A 148 23.38 26.29 3.93
C VAL A 148 23.02 24.81 4.06
N PHE A 149 23.48 24.14 5.11
CA PHE A 149 23.19 22.72 5.35
C PHE A 149 21.68 22.46 5.47
N ARG A 150 20.96 23.29 6.22
CA ARG A 150 19.51 23.17 6.42
C ARG A 150 18.76 23.36 5.10
N ASP A 151 19.14 24.34 4.29
CA ASP A 151 18.47 24.62 3.02
C ASP A 151 18.71 23.51 1.99
N GLU A 152 19.94 22.97 1.91
CA GLU A 152 20.26 21.79 1.07
C GLU A 152 19.46 20.55 1.51
N LEU A 153 19.38 20.31 2.81
CA LEU A 153 18.65 19.17 3.35
C LEU A 153 17.14 19.34 3.17
N ASN A 154 16.60 20.55 3.32
CA ASN A 154 15.20 20.85 3.02
C ASN A 154 14.87 20.57 1.55
N VAL A 155 15.71 20.99 0.61
CA VAL A 155 15.51 20.65 -0.82
C VAL A 155 15.45 19.14 -1.01
N THR A 156 16.37 18.39 -0.39
CA THR A 156 16.39 16.92 -0.48
C THR A 156 15.12 16.28 0.14
N LEU A 157 14.69 16.77 1.31
CA LEU A 157 13.45 16.33 1.97
C LEU A 157 12.23 16.62 1.11
N ASP A 158 12.20 17.78 0.47
CA ASP A 158 11.11 18.22 -0.39
C ASP A 158 10.99 17.36 -1.64
N GLU A 159 12.12 17.08 -2.29
CA GLU A 159 12.19 16.18 -3.43
C GLU A 159 11.73 14.76 -3.05
N HIS A 160 12.18 14.25 -1.91
CA HIS A 160 11.77 12.94 -1.41
C HIS A 160 10.27 12.88 -1.07
N SER A 161 9.75 13.91 -0.39
CA SER A 161 8.33 14.03 -0.04
C SER A 161 7.46 14.10 -1.30
N GLN A 162 7.85 14.93 -2.27
CA GLN A 162 7.14 15.04 -3.55
C GLN A 162 7.18 13.73 -4.34
N TRP A 163 8.32 13.04 -4.35
CA TRP A 163 8.47 11.73 -4.97
C TRP A 163 7.50 10.70 -4.38
N LYS A 164 7.42 10.63 -3.03
CA LYS A 164 6.52 9.71 -2.33
C LYS A 164 5.05 10.04 -2.62
N LYS A 165 4.68 11.32 -2.48
CA LYS A 165 3.32 11.80 -2.70
C LYS A 165 2.83 11.58 -4.13
N THR A 166 3.69 11.80 -5.13
CA THR A 166 3.33 11.59 -6.54
C THR A 166 2.97 10.13 -6.82
N ARG A 167 3.68 9.18 -6.19
CA ARG A 167 3.45 7.74 -6.34
C ARG A 167 2.18 7.28 -5.63
N GLU A 168 1.98 7.77 -4.41
CA GLU A 168 0.76 7.57 -3.64
C GLU A 168 -0.45 8.04 -4.44
N LEU A 169 -0.43 9.29 -4.92
CA LEU A 169 -1.52 9.85 -5.72
C LEU A 169 -1.78 9.06 -7.01
N ALA A 170 -0.74 8.61 -7.70
CA ALA A 170 -0.91 7.81 -8.91
C ALA A 170 -1.63 6.48 -8.63
N TYR A 171 -1.34 5.85 -7.49
CA TYR A 171 -2.00 4.62 -7.06
C TYR A 171 -3.43 4.87 -6.60
N THR A 172 -3.62 5.83 -5.68
CA THR A 172 -4.90 6.08 -5.06
C THR A 172 -5.92 6.62 -6.05
N ASN A 173 -5.52 7.52 -6.96
CA ASN A 173 -6.38 7.97 -8.06
C ASN A 173 -6.77 6.81 -8.97
N LEU A 174 -5.83 5.93 -9.34
CA LEU A 174 -6.11 4.79 -10.20
C LEU A 174 -7.19 3.87 -9.59
N LEU A 175 -7.05 3.50 -8.31
CA LEU A 175 -8.02 2.64 -7.65
C LEU A 175 -9.36 3.36 -7.44
N GLN A 176 -9.30 4.62 -6.99
CA GLN A 176 -10.49 5.43 -6.73
C GLN A 176 -11.31 5.65 -7.99
N ASP A 177 -10.70 6.02 -9.12
CA ASP A 177 -11.41 6.27 -10.38
C ASP A 177 -12.15 5.01 -10.85
N ILE A 178 -11.53 3.83 -10.71
CA ILE A 178 -12.16 2.56 -11.06
C ILE A 178 -13.31 2.27 -10.10
N VAL A 179 -13.11 2.41 -8.78
CA VAL A 179 -14.17 2.14 -7.78
C VAL A 179 -15.37 3.06 -7.97
N LEU A 180 -15.16 4.36 -8.11
CA LEU A 180 -16.23 5.33 -8.33
C LEU A 180 -17.00 5.04 -9.63
N SER A 181 -16.34 4.48 -10.66
CA SER A 181 -17.01 4.09 -11.91
C SER A 181 -17.88 2.83 -11.79
N GLN A 182 -17.54 1.91 -10.86
CA GLN A 182 -18.21 0.60 -10.75
C GLN A 182 -19.18 0.53 -9.57
N PHE A 183 -19.05 1.40 -8.58
CA PHE A 183 -19.74 1.26 -7.30
C PHE A 183 -20.63 2.45 -6.96
N SER A 184 -21.84 2.46 -7.50
CA SER A 184 -22.79 3.56 -7.31
C SER A 184 -23.24 3.78 -5.85
N LEU A 185 -23.12 2.78 -4.98
CA LEU A 185 -23.50 2.91 -3.57
C LEU A 185 -22.51 3.77 -2.77
N ILE A 186 -21.36 4.11 -3.35
CA ILE A 186 -20.37 4.97 -2.71
C ILE A 186 -20.91 6.40 -2.48
N ASP A 187 -21.89 6.83 -3.26
CA ASP A 187 -22.55 8.13 -3.11
C ASP A 187 -23.42 8.21 -1.84
N GLU A 188 -23.74 7.07 -1.23
CA GLU A 188 -24.50 6.98 0.01
C GLU A 188 -23.61 7.12 1.26
N ILE A 189 -22.29 7.17 1.11
CA ILE A 189 -21.34 7.25 2.23
C ILE A 189 -21.42 8.63 2.89
N ASN A 190 -21.55 8.64 4.21
CA ASN A 190 -21.60 9.84 5.03
C ASN A 190 -20.20 10.50 5.18
N PRO A 191 -20.11 11.78 5.57
CA PRO A 191 -18.84 12.52 5.61
C PRO A 191 -17.74 11.89 6.49
N ASP A 192 -18.08 11.26 7.61
CA ASP A 192 -17.09 10.65 8.50
C ASP A 192 -16.55 9.35 7.91
N GLU A 193 -17.40 8.57 7.27
CA GLU A 193 -17.07 7.34 6.57
C GLU A 193 -16.23 7.61 5.32
N TRP A 194 -16.34 8.79 4.68
CA TRP A 194 -15.40 9.24 3.65
C TRP A 194 -13.97 9.42 4.17
N ILE A 195 -13.79 9.77 5.44
CA ILE A 195 -12.47 9.83 6.07
C ILE A 195 -11.91 8.41 6.22
N ILE A 196 -12.73 7.46 6.69
CA ILE A 196 -12.34 6.05 6.80
C ILE A 196 -11.98 5.46 5.43
N TYR A 197 -12.78 5.73 4.41
CA TYR A 197 -12.50 5.36 3.02
C TYR A 197 -11.10 5.81 2.59
N ALA A 198 -10.78 7.09 2.81
CA ALA A 198 -9.49 7.65 2.41
C ALA A 198 -8.32 7.01 3.19
N LEU A 199 -8.52 6.71 4.47
CA LEU A 199 -7.50 6.03 5.28
C LEU A 199 -7.18 4.63 4.77
N TRP A 200 -8.20 3.83 4.46
CA TRP A 200 -7.96 2.49 3.92
C TRP A 200 -7.37 2.49 2.53
N LEU A 201 -7.71 3.49 1.69
CA LEU A 201 -7.09 3.66 0.40
C LEU A 201 -5.58 3.95 0.53
N LEU A 202 -5.20 4.74 1.54
CA LEU A 202 -3.80 5.01 1.87
C LEU A 202 -3.10 3.80 2.48
N GLU A 203 -3.79 3.02 3.32
CA GLU A 203 -3.27 1.78 3.91
C GLU A 203 -2.99 0.73 2.84
N ASP A 204 -3.91 0.54 1.89
CA ASP A 204 -3.75 -0.39 0.77
C ASP A 204 -2.58 0.02 -0.15
N TYR A 205 -2.38 1.32 -0.39
CA TYR A 205 -1.16 1.81 -1.03
C TYR A 205 0.10 1.51 -0.18
N GLY A 206 0.03 1.71 1.14
CA GLY A 206 1.12 1.44 2.06
C GLY A 206 1.59 -0.01 1.99
N ASP A 207 0.66 -0.96 2.00
CA ASP A 207 0.95 -2.39 1.85
C ASP A 207 1.56 -2.71 0.48
N TYR A 208 0.96 -2.21 -0.59
CA TYR A 208 1.48 -2.35 -1.95
C TYR A 208 2.91 -1.82 -2.07
N TYR A 209 3.15 -0.60 -1.58
CA TYR A 209 4.46 0.04 -1.62
C TYR A 209 5.47 -0.73 -0.80
N TYR A 210 5.11 -1.15 0.41
CA TYR A 210 5.99 -1.89 1.31
C TYR A 210 6.43 -3.24 0.73
N GLU A 211 5.52 -3.98 0.08
CA GLU A 211 5.87 -5.21 -0.62
C GLU A 211 6.81 -4.95 -1.81
N CYS A 212 6.56 -3.90 -2.60
CA CYS A 212 7.44 -3.53 -3.71
C CYS A 212 8.83 -3.09 -3.22
N ASP A 213 8.89 -2.27 -2.18
CA ASP A 213 10.15 -1.81 -1.60
C ASP A 213 10.99 -2.96 -1.02
N PHE A 214 10.31 -3.92 -0.36
CA PHE A 214 10.94 -5.16 0.08
C PHE A 214 11.52 -5.96 -1.09
N MET A 215 10.80 -6.05 -2.21
CA MET A 215 11.31 -6.70 -3.42
C MET A 215 12.51 -5.98 -4.03
N CYS A 216 12.54 -4.64 -4.02
CA CYS A 216 13.73 -3.89 -4.40
C CYS A 216 14.94 -4.25 -3.52
N SER A 217 14.74 -4.36 -2.21
CA SER A 217 15.80 -4.76 -1.28
C SER A 217 16.32 -6.19 -1.54
N PHE A 218 15.42 -7.11 -1.91
CA PHE A 218 15.79 -8.46 -2.35
C PHE A 218 16.67 -8.42 -3.61
N PHE A 219 16.34 -7.55 -4.58
CA PHE A 219 17.09 -7.39 -5.82
C PHE A 219 18.48 -6.81 -5.56
N ASP A 220 18.56 -5.75 -4.74
CA ASP A 220 19.81 -5.11 -4.34
C ASP A 220 20.77 -6.06 -3.62
N SER A 221 20.21 -7.02 -2.88
CA SER A 221 20.97 -8.03 -2.15
C SER A 221 21.50 -9.17 -3.04
N LYS A 222 21.10 -9.22 -4.32
CA LYS A 222 21.51 -10.24 -5.30
C LYS A 222 21.36 -11.68 -4.78
N LEU A 223 20.32 -11.90 -3.98
CA LEU A 223 20.04 -13.23 -3.43
C LEU A 223 19.59 -14.20 -4.54
N PRO A 224 19.91 -15.51 -4.41
CA PRO A 224 19.33 -16.57 -5.23
C PRO A 224 17.80 -16.50 -5.26
N GLU A 225 17.18 -16.85 -6.38
CA GLU A 225 15.71 -16.75 -6.52
C GLU A 225 14.96 -17.61 -5.51
N GLU A 226 15.53 -18.75 -5.12
CA GLU A 226 14.91 -19.70 -4.20
C GLU A 226 14.69 -19.11 -2.81
N ASP A 227 15.51 -18.12 -2.42
CA ASP A 227 15.38 -17.44 -1.14
C ASP A 227 14.08 -16.66 -1.01
N ILE A 228 13.40 -16.35 -2.12
CA ILE A 228 12.09 -15.68 -2.10
C ILE A 228 11.01 -16.54 -1.42
N LYS A 229 11.23 -17.85 -1.32
CA LYS A 229 10.35 -18.81 -0.64
C LYS A 229 10.57 -18.87 0.86
N LEU A 230 11.64 -18.24 1.37
CA LEU A 230 11.88 -18.17 2.80
C LEU A 230 10.75 -17.40 3.49
N ASN A 231 10.54 -17.71 4.77
CA ASN A 231 9.67 -16.89 5.60
C ASN A 231 10.16 -15.43 5.58
N ARG A 232 9.23 -14.47 5.54
CA ARG A 232 9.53 -13.03 5.48
C ARG A 232 10.56 -12.58 6.50
N VAL A 233 10.46 -13.02 7.75
CA VAL A 233 11.40 -12.64 8.82
C VAL A 233 12.81 -13.12 8.50
N VAL A 234 12.93 -14.38 8.08
CA VAL A 234 14.22 -14.98 7.72
C VAL A 234 14.83 -14.30 6.49
N LEU A 235 14.01 -14.02 5.48
CA LEU A 235 14.46 -13.32 4.28
C LEU A 235 14.90 -11.89 4.59
N HIS A 236 14.14 -11.19 5.42
CA HIS A 236 14.47 -9.84 5.88
C HIS A 236 15.80 -9.83 6.64
N ASP A 237 16.00 -10.73 7.60
CA ASP A 237 17.24 -10.83 8.37
C ASP A 237 18.45 -11.09 7.45
N LYS A 238 18.27 -11.93 6.41
CA LYS A 238 19.30 -12.21 5.41
C LYS A 238 19.65 -10.97 4.58
N ILE A 239 18.65 -10.22 4.11
CA ILE A 239 18.83 -8.95 3.40
C ILE A 239 19.58 -7.95 4.29
N MET A 240 19.16 -7.78 5.54
CA MET A 240 19.75 -6.82 6.47
C MET A 240 21.20 -7.17 6.82
N ALA A 241 21.53 -8.46 6.95
CA ALA A 241 22.90 -8.92 7.15
C ALA A 241 23.81 -8.52 5.97
N LEU A 242 23.34 -8.71 4.73
CA LEU A 242 24.09 -8.33 3.52
C LEU A 242 24.26 -6.81 3.38
N ILE A 243 23.23 -6.04 3.69
CA ILE A 243 23.32 -4.57 3.71
C ILE A 243 24.38 -4.12 4.72
N LYS A 244 24.34 -4.67 5.93
CA LYS A 244 25.31 -4.35 6.99
C LYS A 244 26.75 -4.73 6.60
N GLU A 245 26.96 -5.88 5.98
CA GLU A 245 28.27 -6.29 5.48
C GLU A 245 28.79 -5.33 4.41
N ARG A 246 27.95 -4.95 3.45
CA ARG A 246 28.30 -3.99 2.40
C ARG A 246 28.68 -2.64 2.98
N ASP A 247 27.90 -2.14 3.94
CA ASP A 247 28.14 -0.83 4.55
C ASP A 247 29.42 -0.84 5.40
N ASN A 248 29.72 -1.96 6.07
CA ASN A 248 30.99 -2.17 6.77
C ASN A 248 32.20 -2.25 5.82
N HIS A 249 32.02 -2.77 4.60
CA HIS A 249 33.08 -2.80 3.59
C HIS A 249 33.32 -1.42 2.96
N ASN A 250 32.26 -0.63 2.75
CA ASN A 250 32.34 0.73 2.20
C ASN A 250 32.86 1.77 3.21
N SER A 251 32.85 1.45 4.51
CA SER A 251 33.33 2.33 5.58
C SER A 251 34.75 2.02 6.06
N ARG A 252 35.47 1.07 5.42
CA ARG A 252 36.91 0.89 5.69
C ARG A 252 37.69 2.10 5.12
N PRO A 253 38.59 2.73 5.90
CA PRO A 253 39.46 3.76 5.37
C PRO A 253 40.27 3.17 4.21
N ILE A 254 40.38 3.92 3.12
CA ILE A 254 41.42 3.67 2.13
C ILE A 254 42.73 3.94 2.86
N ASP A 255 43.41 2.89 3.30
CA ASP A 255 44.76 2.99 3.84
C ASP A 255 45.64 3.63 2.75
N LYS A 256 46.16 4.82 3.08
CA LYS A 256 47.11 5.58 2.26
C LYS A 256 48.50 4.96 2.32
#